data_AF-A0A447N8M8-F1
#
_entry.id   AF-A0A447N8M8-F1
#
_cell.length_a   1.000
_cell.length_b   1.000
_cell.length_c   1.000
_cell.angle_alpha   90.00
_cell.angle_beta   90.00
_cell.angle_gamma   90.00
#
_symmetry.space_group_name_H-M   'P 1'
#
loop_
_entity.id
_entity.type
_entity.pdbx_description
1 polymer ?
#
loop_
_entity_poly.entity_id
_entity_poly.type
_entity_poly.pdbx_seq_one_letter_code
_entity_poly.pdbx_strand_id
1 'polypeptide(L)' 'MVGFVFQSFNLFPHRTVLENIIEGPVIVKGEPKAEATAMARELLAKVGFGR' A
#
# COMPACT_ATOMS: atom_id res chain seq x y z
N MET A 1 5.32 5.93 -28.81
CA MET A 1 5.72 5.67 -27.42
C MET A 1 4.45 5.54 -26.60
N VAL A 2 3.88 4.33 -26.52
CA VAL A 2 2.71 4.06 -25.68
C VAL A 2 3.26 3.52 -24.37
N GLY A 3 3.39 4.41 -23.38
CA GLY A 3 3.65 3.99 -22.01
C GLY A 3 2.39 3.32 -21.50
N PHE A 4 2.39 1.98 -21.47
CA PHE A 4 1.34 1.21 -20.83
C PHE A 4 1.36 1.54 -19.33
N VAL A 5 0.40 2.33 -18.87
CA VAL A 5 0.08 2.44 -17.44
C VAL A 5 -0.65 1.16 -17.07
N PHE A 6 0.11 0.14 -16.67
CA PHE A 6 -0.47 -1.00 -15.99
C PHE A 6 -1.00 -0.48 -14.65
N GLN A 7 -2.32 -0.27 -14.57
CA GLN A 7 -3.05 -0.31 -13.30
C GLN A 7 -3.09 -1.77 -12.80
N SER A 8 -1.91 -2.38 -12.66
CA SER A 8 -1.78 -3.48 -11.72
C SER A 8 -1.57 -2.79 -10.39
N PHE A 9 -2.59 -2.83 -9.53
CA PHE A 9 -2.33 -2.59 -8.13
C PHE A 9 -1.10 -3.44 -7.78
N ASN A 10 -0.04 -2.84 -7.22
CA ASN A 10 1.16 -3.53 -6.73
C ASN A 10 0.80 -4.38 -5.48
N LEU A 11 -0.31 -5.12 -5.58
CA LEU A 11 -0.81 -6.02 -4.58
C LEU A 11 -0.13 -7.36 -4.86
N PHE A 12 0.95 -7.64 -4.14
CA PHE A 12 1.50 -8.98 -4.03
C PHE A 12 0.36 -9.91 -3.57
N PRO A 13 -0.10 -10.85 -4.42
CA PRO A 13 -1.30 -11.66 -4.15
C PRO A 13 -1.12 -12.65 -3.00
N HIS A 14 0.12 -12.82 -2.55
CA HIS A 14 0.55 -13.63 -1.41
C HIS A 14 0.80 -12.80 -0.15
N ARG A 15 0.50 -11.50 -0.17
CA ARG A 15 0.61 -10.57 0.96
C ARG A 15 -0.76 -10.04 1.35
N THR A 16 -0.93 -9.76 2.63
CA THR A 16 -2.15 -9.10 3.12
C THR A 16 -2.28 -7.69 2.55
N VAL A 17 -3.50 -7.14 2.52
CA VAL A 17 -3.72 -5.75 2.07
C VAL A 17 -2.89 -4.76 2.90
N LEU A 18 -2.75 -5.02 4.20
CA LEU A 18 -1.91 -4.22 5.09
C LEU A 18 -0.43 -4.26 4.66
N GLU A 19 0.10 -5.44 4.38
CA GLU A 19 1.49 -5.62 3.92
C GLU A 19 1.75 -4.87 2.62
N ASN A 20 0.81 -4.92 1.67
CA ASN A 20 0.93 -4.20 0.40
C ASN A 20 0.93 -2.67 0.56
N ILE A 21 0.15 -2.15 1.52
CA ILE A 21 0.10 -0.71 1.78
C ILE A 21 1.40 -0.24 2.46
N ILE A 22 1.98 -1.03 3.37
CA ILE A 22 3.22 -0.68 4.06
C ILE A 22 4.48 -0.97 3.23
N GLU A 23 4.42 -1.87 2.25
CA GLU A 23 5.59 -2.24 1.45
C GLU A 23 6.14 -1.06 0.66
N GLY A 24 5.29 -0.22 0.09
CA GLY A 24 5.72 1.00 -0.60
C GLY A 24 6.55 1.94 0.30
N PRO A 25 5.99 2.44 1.41
CA PRO A 25 6.73 3.30 2.34
C PRO A 25 7.98 2.64 2.94
N VAL A 26 7.90 1.36 3.32
CA VAL A 26 9.02 0.67 3.98
C VAL A 26 10.15 0.36 2.99
N ILE A 27 9.85 -0.14 1.79
CA ILE A 27 10.88 -0.52 0.81
C ILE A 27 11.39 0.69 0.03
N VAL A 28 10.52 1.62 -0.36
CA VAL A 28 10.90 2.75 -1.23
C VAL A 28 11.44 3.93 -0.41
N LYS A 29 10.82 4.25 0.73
CA LYS A 29 11.26 5.36 1.60
C LYS A 29 12.12 4.93 2.78
N GLY A 30 12.20 3.63 3.09
CA GLY A 30 12.96 3.15 4.24
C GLY A 30 12.31 3.50 5.58
N GLU A 31 11.01 3.78 5.60
CA GLU A 31 10.31 4.15 6.83
C GLU A 31 10.23 2.97 7.83
N PRO A 32 10.25 3.22 9.14
CA PRO A 32 10.09 2.17 10.14
C PRO A 32 8.74 1.45 9.97
N LYS A 33 8.78 0.11 9.97
CA LYS A 33 7.58 -0.73 9.80
C LYS A 33 6.45 -0.38 10.76
N ALA A 34 6.78 0.05 11.98
CA ALA A 34 5.79 0.46 12.98
C ALA A 34 4.98 1.69 12.54
N GLU A 35 5.65 2.70 11.99
CA GLU A 35 5.05 3.95 11.52
C GLU A 35 4.22 3.71 10.25
N ALA A 36 4.78 2.96 9.29
CA ALA A 36 4.05 2.56 8.09
C ALA A 36 2.78 1.77 8.43
N THR A 37 2.84 0.87 9.43
CA THR A 37 1.67 0.10 9.88
C THR A 37 0.57 0.98 10.50
N ALA A 38 0.95 2.00 11.28
CA ALA A 38 0.01 2.95 11.84
C ALA A 38 -0.70 3.76 10.73
N MET A 39 0.07 4.28 9.77
CA MET A 39 -0.47 5.00 8.62
C MET A 39 -1.37 4.12 7.74
N ALA A 40 -0.97 2.87 7.48
CA ALA A 40 -1.75 1.95 6.68
C ALA A 40 -3.10 1.61 7.33
N ARG A 41 -3.16 1.48 8.66
CA ARG A 41 -4.41 1.29 9.40
C ARG A 41 -5.34 2.50 9.28
N GLU A 42 -4.79 3.71 9.37
CA GLU A 42 -5.56 4.94 9.19
C GLU A 42 -6.07 5.09 7.75
N LEU A 43 -5.24 4.78 6.76
CA LEU A 43 -5.63 4.76 5.36
C LEU A 43 -6.72 3.72 5.11
N LEU A 44 -6.57 2.50 5.59
CA LEU A 44 -7.59 1.44 5.50
C LEU A 44 -8.92 1.89 6.12
N ALA A 45 -8.87 2.57 7.27
CA ALA A 45 -10.06 3.16 7.87
C ALA A 45 -10.70 4.22 6.96
N LYS A 46 -9.91 5.04 6.24
CA LYS A 46 -10.43 6.05 5.29
C LYS A 46 -11.02 5.45 4.02
N VAL A 47 -10.40 4.42 3.43
CA VAL A 47 -10.91 3.78 2.19
C VAL A 47 -12.06 2.82 2.44
N GLY A 48 -12.19 2.25 3.64
CA GLY A 48 -13.28 1.34 4.02
C GLY A 48 -14.67 1.97 4.14
N PHE A 49 -14.79 3.29 4.00
CA PHE A 49 -16.05 4.04 4.13
C PHE A 49 -16.47 4.80 2.85
N GLY A 50 -16.17 4.26 1.68
CA GLY A 50 -16.79 4.69 0.42
C GLY A 50 -17.82 3.66 -0.05
N ARG A 51 -19.08 3.84 0.34
CA ARG A 51 -20.21 3.17 -0.31
C ARG A 51 -20.31 3.59 -1.78
#